data_AF-J9G244-F1
#
_entry.id   AF-J9G244-F1
#
_cell.length_a   1.000
_cell.length_b   1.000
_cell.length_c   1.000
_cell.angle_alpha   90.00
_cell.angle_beta   90.00
_cell.angle_gamma   90.00
#
_symmetry.space_group_name_H-M   'P 1'
#
loop_
_entity.id
_entity.type
_entity.pdbx_description
1 polymer ?
#
loop_
_entity_poly.entity_id
_entity_poly.type
_entity_poly.pdbx_seq_one_letter_code
_entity_poly.pdbx_strand_id
1 'polypeptide(L)'
;MENTFRRILELEYSIEEMAPKLGEKNNFSPFGTLDSGGNSLHGWVDVALMQSCLTDEGVKPFVRQYGMVIVDECHHVSAVNFEQILKSIPAQYVYGLTATPIRKDGHQPIIFMQCGPIRYSADAKSQLAKQTFKRWLIPRFTAYRDLSDSLSTYAQMVRSLATDEARNALIVEDVCKALADG
;
A
#
# COMPACT_ATOMS: atom_id res chain seq x y z
N MET A 1 4.16 -15.65 -22.60
CA MET A 1 4.08 -14.99 -21.28
C MET A 1 2.68 -14.42 -21.05
N GLU A 2 2.09 -13.74 -22.04
CA GLU A 2 0.74 -13.13 -21.97
C GLU A 2 -0.39 -14.13 -21.65
N ASN A 3 -0.33 -15.37 -22.18
CA ASN A 3 -1.34 -16.40 -21.94
C ASN A 3 -1.33 -17.00 -20.52
N THR A 4 -0.20 -17.01 -19.81
CA THR A 4 -0.13 -17.58 -18.45
C THR A 4 -0.70 -16.61 -17.41
N PHE A 5 -0.40 -15.31 -17.56
CA PHE A 5 -0.88 -14.27 -16.64
C PHE A 5 -2.40 -14.11 -16.73
N ARG A 6 -2.98 -14.10 -17.94
CA ARG A 6 -4.44 -14.07 -18.13
C ARG A 6 -5.15 -15.24 -17.45
N ARG A 7 -4.55 -16.43 -17.48
CA ARG A 7 -5.08 -17.64 -16.84
C ARG A 7 -5.05 -17.61 -15.31
N ILE A 8 -4.23 -16.75 -14.70
CA ILE A 8 -4.17 -16.55 -13.24
C ILE A 8 -5.17 -15.47 -12.78
N LEU A 9 -5.54 -14.55 -13.68
CA LEU A 9 -6.52 -13.49 -13.41
C LEU A 9 -7.97 -13.95 -13.51
N GLU A 10 -8.21 -15.11 -14.11
CA GLU A 10 -9.53 -15.74 -14.15
C GLU A 10 -9.76 -16.50 -12.83
N LEU A 11 -10.47 -15.85 -11.89
CA LEU A 11 -10.90 -16.46 -10.64
C LEU A 11 -12.27 -17.11 -10.85
N GLU A 12 -12.32 -18.45 -10.81
CA GLU A 12 -13.58 -19.18 -10.63
C GLU A 12 -13.97 -19.10 -9.15
N TYR A 13 -14.51 -17.95 -8.76
CA TYR A 13 -15.00 -17.72 -7.40
C TYR A 13 -16.32 -18.46 -7.18
N SER A 14 -16.31 -19.50 -6.34
CA SER A 14 -17.54 -20.09 -5.83
C SER A 14 -17.99 -19.33 -4.59
N ILE A 15 -19.14 -18.63 -4.67
CA ILE A 15 -19.77 -18.03 -3.49
C ILE A 15 -20.28 -19.18 -2.61
N GLU A 16 -19.47 -19.62 -1.66
CA GLU A 16 -20.01 -20.38 -0.52
C GLU A 16 -20.71 -19.35 0.37
N GLU A 17 -22.04 -19.41 0.45
CA GLU A 17 -22.81 -18.65 1.43
C GLU A 17 -22.38 -19.08 2.83
N MET A 18 -21.38 -18.39 3.41
CA MET A 18 -21.06 -18.57 4.82
C MET A 18 -22.25 -18.03 5.62
N ALA A 19 -23.00 -18.94 6.24
CA ALA A 19 -24.10 -18.58 7.13
C ALA A 19 -23.59 -17.60 8.20
N PRO A 20 -24.22 -16.42 8.37
CA PRO A 20 -23.76 -15.43 9.31
C PRO A 20 -23.77 -16.01 10.74
N LYS A 21 -22.66 -15.85 11.46
CA LYS A 21 -22.64 -16.08 12.91
C LYS A 21 -23.60 -15.08 13.55
N LEU A 22 -24.45 -15.58 14.44
CA LEU A 22 -25.54 -14.84 15.06
C LEU A 22 -25.04 -13.48 15.64
N GLY A 23 -25.47 -12.37 15.04
CA GLY A 23 -25.19 -11.00 15.52
C GLY A 23 -24.17 -10.20 14.69
N GLU A 24 -23.44 -10.82 13.76
CA GLU A 24 -22.43 -10.13 12.94
C GLU A 24 -23.00 -9.78 11.56
N LYS A 25 -23.10 -8.48 11.24
CA LYS A 25 -23.40 -8.03 9.87
C LYS A 25 -22.14 -8.22 9.01
N ASN A 26 -21.87 -9.45 8.59
CA ASN A 26 -20.81 -9.71 7.62
C ASN A 26 -21.30 -9.24 6.24
N ASN A 27 -20.98 -7.99 5.89
CA ASN A 27 -20.97 -7.58 4.50
C ASN A 27 -19.94 -8.46 3.80
N PHE A 28 -20.42 -9.32 2.92
CA PHE A 28 -19.58 -10.09 2.03
C PHE A 28 -18.61 -9.16 1.31
N SER A 29 -17.31 -9.44 1.41
CA SER A 29 -16.27 -8.79 0.62
C SER A 29 -15.68 -9.84 -0.32
N PRO A 30 -15.49 -9.53 -1.62
CA PRO A 30 -14.81 -10.44 -2.54
C PRO A 30 -13.31 -10.57 -2.23
N PHE A 31 -12.78 -9.76 -1.31
CA PHE A 31 -11.42 -9.85 -0.81
C PHE A 31 -11.35 -9.77 0.71
N GLY A 32 -10.43 -10.50 1.32
CA GLY A 32 -10.14 -10.46 2.73
C GLY A 32 -9.10 -9.40 3.05
N THR A 33 -9.06 -8.95 4.30
CA THR A 33 -8.07 -7.98 4.77
C THR A 33 -7.41 -8.45 6.05
N LEU A 34 -6.12 -8.16 6.18
CA LEU A 34 -5.38 -8.27 7.43
C LEU A 34 -4.65 -6.96 7.71
N ASP A 35 -5.28 -6.12 8.52
CA ASP A 35 -4.84 -4.78 8.87
C ASP A 35 -5.09 -4.50 10.38
N SER A 36 -5.04 -3.23 10.79
CA SER A 36 -5.32 -2.84 12.17
C SER A 36 -6.79 -2.96 12.57
N GLY A 37 -7.70 -3.03 11.60
CA GLY A 37 -9.14 -3.12 11.80
C GLY A 37 -9.64 -4.55 12.04
N GLY A 38 -8.84 -5.56 11.70
CA GLY A 38 -9.15 -6.95 12.01
C GLY A 38 -8.56 -7.95 11.02
N ASN A 39 -9.11 -9.16 11.07
CA ASN A 39 -8.75 -10.26 10.19
C ASN A 39 -10.02 -10.79 9.51
N SER A 40 -10.12 -10.58 8.20
CA SER A 40 -11.18 -11.10 7.33
C SER A 40 -10.61 -11.97 6.20
N LEU A 41 -9.38 -12.48 6.36
CA LEU A 41 -8.72 -13.33 5.38
C LEU A 41 -9.56 -14.57 5.03
N HIS A 42 -9.67 -14.87 3.74
CA HIS A 42 -10.38 -16.05 3.23
C HIS A 42 -9.58 -16.84 2.20
N GLY A 43 -8.35 -16.44 1.89
CA GLY A 43 -7.38 -17.23 1.13
C GLY A 43 -7.58 -17.23 -0.39
N TRP A 44 -8.44 -16.36 -0.92
CA TRP A 44 -8.64 -16.21 -2.37
C TRP A 44 -7.87 -15.01 -2.91
N VAL A 45 -8.34 -13.80 -2.58
CA VAL A 45 -7.68 -12.54 -2.88
C VAL A 45 -7.71 -11.76 -1.60
N ASP A 46 -6.57 -11.62 -0.95
CA ASP A 46 -6.50 -10.98 0.35
C ASP A 46 -5.44 -9.88 0.34
N VAL A 47 -5.72 -8.79 1.07
CA VAL A 47 -4.83 -7.64 1.22
C VAL A 47 -4.33 -7.61 2.66
N ALA A 48 -3.02 -7.74 2.84
CA ALA A 48 -2.40 -7.72 4.15
C ALA A 48 -1.38 -6.59 4.26
N LEU A 49 -1.42 -5.85 5.38
CA LEU A 49 -0.32 -4.97 5.74
C LEU A 49 0.87 -5.83 6.13
N MET A 50 2.06 -5.44 5.68
CA MET A 50 3.27 -6.23 5.93
C MET A 50 3.57 -6.44 7.42
N GLN A 51 3.31 -5.42 8.24
CA GLN A 51 3.46 -5.50 9.69
C GLN A 51 2.47 -6.51 10.31
N SER A 52 1.28 -6.61 9.75
CA SER A 52 0.27 -7.58 10.20
C SER A 52 0.65 -9.02 9.86
N CYS A 53 1.56 -9.25 8.92
CA CYS A 53 2.09 -10.57 8.60
C CYS A 53 3.14 -11.08 9.60
N LEU A 54 3.63 -10.21 10.50
CA LEU A 54 4.68 -10.50 11.46
C LEU A 54 4.13 -10.54 12.89
N THR A 55 4.82 -11.29 13.74
CA THR A 55 4.72 -11.28 15.20
C THR A 55 6.15 -11.31 15.77
N ASP A 56 6.27 -11.19 17.09
CA ASP A 56 7.57 -11.36 17.77
C ASP A 56 8.18 -12.76 17.56
N GLU A 57 7.34 -13.74 17.20
CA GLU A 57 7.71 -15.13 16.92
C GLU A 57 8.07 -15.36 15.44
N GLY A 58 7.88 -14.37 14.57
CA GLY A 58 8.21 -14.43 13.15
C GLY A 58 7.00 -14.25 12.23
N VAL A 59 7.02 -14.91 11.08
CA VAL A 59 6.01 -14.75 10.02
C VAL A 59 4.79 -15.62 10.33
N LYS A 60 3.59 -15.04 10.28
CA LYS A 60 2.35 -15.77 10.53
C LYS A 60 2.11 -16.85 9.48
N PRO A 61 1.64 -18.06 9.85
CA PRO A 61 1.53 -19.20 8.92
C PRO A 61 0.62 -19.00 7.71
N PHE A 62 -0.38 -18.11 7.79
CA PHE A 62 -1.37 -17.89 6.72
C PHE A 62 -0.71 -17.51 5.38
N VAL A 63 0.45 -16.85 5.41
CA VAL A 63 1.15 -16.41 4.19
C VAL A 63 1.51 -17.60 3.29
N ARG A 64 1.58 -18.83 3.84
CA ARG A 64 1.89 -20.06 3.10
C ARG A 64 0.78 -20.53 2.17
N GLN A 65 -0.42 -19.95 2.29
CA GLN A 65 -1.60 -20.33 1.50
C GLN A 65 -1.60 -19.70 0.09
N TYR A 66 -0.71 -18.74 -0.19
CA TYR A 66 -0.71 -17.99 -1.44
C TYR A 66 0.34 -18.48 -2.42
N GLY A 67 -0.13 -18.85 -3.63
CA GLY A 67 0.74 -19.20 -4.76
C GLY A 67 1.22 -17.99 -5.57
N MET A 68 0.62 -16.82 -5.35
CA MET A 68 0.98 -15.54 -5.97
C MET A 68 1.02 -14.43 -4.94
N VAL A 69 2.04 -13.58 -5.00
CA VAL A 69 2.21 -12.41 -4.13
C VAL A 69 2.45 -11.17 -4.97
N ILE A 70 1.70 -10.11 -4.68
CA ILE A 70 1.94 -8.77 -5.19
C ILE A 70 2.34 -7.89 -4.02
N VAL A 71 3.49 -7.25 -4.14
CA VAL A 71 4.04 -6.36 -3.12
C VAL A 71 3.89 -4.95 -3.63
N ASP A 72 2.94 -4.21 -3.07
CA ASP A 72 2.83 -2.79 -3.33
C ASP A 72 3.89 -2.01 -2.55
N GLU A 73 4.33 -0.90 -3.13
CA GLU A 73 5.44 -0.08 -2.67
C GLU A 73 6.65 -0.89 -2.15
N CYS A 74 7.10 -1.85 -2.96
CA CYS A 74 8.14 -2.82 -2.58
C CYS A 74 9.50 -2.18 -2.21
N HIS A 75 9.62 -0.86 -2.36
CA HIS A 75 10.77 -0.06 -1.96
C HIS A 75 10.76 0.41 -0.49
N HIS A 76 9.59 0.45 0.17
CA HIS A 76 9.41 1.10 1.48
C HIS A 76 9.82 0.26 2.70
N VAL A 77 10.06 -1.02 2.53
CA VAL A 77 10.18 -1.92 3.69
C VAL A 77 11.66 -2.15 4.01
N SER A 78 11.96 -2.20 5.32
CA SER A 78 13.17 -2.85 5.85
C SER A 78 13.39 -4.15 5.09
N ALA A 79 14.40 -4.18 4.23
CA ALA A 79 14.62 -5.29 3.31
C ALA A 79 14.62 -6.65 4.05
N VAL A 80 14.99 -6.64 5.33
CA VAL A 80 14.90 -7.75 6.28
C VAL A 80 13.47 -8.26 6.49
N ASN A 81 12.51 -7.42 6.90
CA ASN A 81 11.13 -7.85 7.15
C ASN A 81 10.48 -8.37 5.87
N PHE A 82 10.77 -7.67 4.76
CA PHE A 82 10.31 -8.08 3.45
C PHE A 82 10.83 -9.46 3.06
N GLU A 83 12.14 -9.65 3.21
CA GLU A 83 12.83 -10.91 2.94
C GLU A 83 12.32 -12.04 3.84
N GLN A 84 12.09 -11.79 5.14
CA GLN A 84 11.54 -12.78 6.07
C GLN A 84 10.18 -13.29 5.61
N ILE A 85 9.28 -12.38 5.22
CA ILE A 85 7.94 -12.74 4.74
C ILE A 85 8.03 -13.52 3.43
N LEU A 86 8.73 -12.99 2.43
CA LEU A 86 8.80 -13.65 1.12
C LEU A 86 9.49 -15.02 1.17
N LYS A 87 10.53 -15.19 2.00
CA LYS A 87 11.15 -16.51 2.24
C LYS A 87 10.18 -17.54 2.83
N SER A 88 9.15 -17.09 3.53
CA SER A 88 8.16 -17.96 4.17
C SER A 88 7.02 -18.36 3.24
N ILE A 89 6.89 -17.70 2.08
CA ILE A 89 5.80 -17.91 1.13
C ILE A 89 6.27 -18.83 0.00
N PRO A 90 5.64 -20.01 -0.21
CA PRO A 90 5.96 -20.90 -1.31
C PRO A 90 5.27 -20.45 -2.63
N ALA A 91 5.37 -19.16 -2.96
CA ALA A 91 4.71 -18.60 -4.14
C ALA A 91 5.49 -18.92 -5.42
N GLN A 92 4.78 -19.34 -6.46
CA GLN A 92 5.34 -19.48 -7.80
C GLN A 92 5.50 -18.13 -8.50
N TYR A 93 4.65 -17.16 -8.15
CA TYR A 93 4.63 -15.84 -8.76
C TYR A 93 4.79 -14.74 -7.72
N VAL A 94 5.84 -13.93 -7.86
CA VAL A 94 6.09 -12.78 -6.99
C VAL A 94 6.26 -11.54 -7.87
N TYR A 95 5.50 -10.49 -7.58
CA TYR A 95 5.55 -9.22 -8.29
C TYR A 95 5.77 -8.07 -7.31
N GLY A 96 6.64 -7.13 -7.66
CA GLY A 96 6.81 -5.88 -6.93
C GLY A 96 6.30 -4.70 -7.74
N LEU A 97 5.51 -3.84 -7.12
CA LEU A 97 5.07 -2.55 -7.66
C LEU A 97 5.79 -1.44 -6.90
N THR A 98 6.36 -0.49 -7.64
CA THR A 98 7.03 0.67 -7.05
C THR A 98 7.20 1.78 -8.08
N ALA A 99 7.01 3.02 -7.66
CA ALA A 99 7.38 4.20 -8.45
C ALA A 99 8.90 4.49 -8.42
N THR A 100 9.62 3.94 -7.44
CA THR A 100 11.01 4.27 -7.10
C THR A 100 11.83 2.99 -6.90
N PRO A 101 12.12 2.23 -7.96
CA PRO A 101 12.87 0.98 -7.85
C PRO A 101 14.34 1.19 -7.41
N ILE A 102 14.85 2.42 -7.48
CA ILE A 102 16.23 2.76 -7.10
C ILE A 102 16.20 3.45 -5.73
N ARG A 103 16.81 2.79 -4.72
CA ARG A 103 16.96 3.34 -3.38
C ARG A 103 18.25 4.17 -3.28
N LYS A 104 18.21 5.25 -2.51
CA LYS A 104 19.38 6.12 -2.24
C LYS A 104 20.44 5.43 -1.38
N ASP A 105 20.05 4.41 -0.61
CA ASP A 105 20.92 3.66 0.31
C ASP A 105 21.64 2.46 -0.33
N GLY A 106 21.38 2.17 -1.61
CA GLY A 106 22.05 1.08 -2.32
C GLY A 106 21.50 -0.32 -2.05
N HIS A 107 20.46 -0.47 -1.21
CA HIS A 107 19.90 -1.78 -0.84
C HIS A 107 18.82 -2.29 -1.81
N GLN A 108 18.64 -1.65 -2.98
CA GLN A 108 17.72 -2.12 -4.02
C GLN A 108 17.97 -3.54 -4.57
N PRO A 109 19.21 -4.12 -4.56
CA PRO A 109 19.41 -5.49 -5.06
C PRO A 109 18.53 -6.54 -4.38
N ILE A 110 18.15 -6.32 -3.12
CA ILE A 110 17.27 -7.23 -2.38
C ILE A 110 15.88 -7.31 -3.03
N ILE A 111 15.36 -6.19 -3.52
CA ILE A 111 14.08 -6.16 -4.24
C ILE A 111 14.16 -7.02 -5.50
N PHE A 112 15.26 -6.92 -6.26
CA PHE A 112 15.44 -7.71 -7.49
C PHE A 112 15.71 -9.19 -7.22
N MET A 113 16.36 -9.53 -6.10
CA MET A 113 16.52 -10.92 -5.68
C MET A 113 15.17 -11.58 -5.34
N GLN A 114 14.25 -10.82 -4.74
CA GLN A 114 12.97 -11.34 -4.29
C GLN A 114 11.85 -11.27 -5.34
N CYS A 115 11.74 -10.14 -6.05
CA CYS A 115 10.67 -9.87 -7.04
C CYS A 115 11.12 -10.08 -8.49
N GLY A 116 12.41 -10.34 -8.72
CA GLY A 116 12.98 -10.44 -10.06
C GLY A 116 13.28 -9.07 -10.71
N PRO A 117 13.71 -9.07 -11.98
CA PRO A 117 14.09 -7.85 -12.69
C PRO A 117 12.86 -7.00 -13.05
N ILE A 118 13.10 -5.71 -13.32
CA ILE A 118 12.07 -4.80 -13.83
C ILE A 118 11.53 -5.34 -15.16
N ARG A 119 10.25 -5.72 -15.19
CA ARG A 119 9.56 -6.19 -16.39
C ARG A 119 8.96 -5.06 -17.22
N TYR A 120 8.57 -3.98 -16.54
CA TYR A 120 7.96 -2.82 -17.15
C TYR A 120 8.28 -1.58 -16.32
N SER A 121 8.54 -0.47 -16.98
CA SER A 121 8.70 0.83 -16.35
C SER A 121 7.94 1.85 -17.19
N ALA A 122 7.04 2.59 -16.55
CA ALA A 122 6.41 3.75 -17.17
C ALA A 122 7.23 4.98 -16.80
N ASP A 123 7.93 5.56 -17.78
CA ASP A 123 8.60 6.83 -17.56
C ASP A 123 7.55 7.94 -17.37
N ALA A 124 7.51 8.50 -16.16
CA ALA A 124 6.59 9.57 -15.80
C ALA A 124 6.69 10.75 -16.76
N LYS A 125 7.88 11.05 -17.31
CA LYS A 125 8.09 12.15 -18.26
C LYS A 125 7.43 11.84 -19.61
N SER A 126 7.59 10.63 -20.12
CA SER A 126 6.91 10.16 -21.34
C SER A 126 5.38 10.10 -21.19
N GLN A 127 4.86 9.75 -20.00
CA GLN A 127 3.44 9.79 -19.72
C GLN A 127 2.90 11.22 -19.61
N LEU A 128 3.63 12.11 -18.92
CA LEU A 128 3.32 13.55 -18.85
C LEU A 128 3.29 14.20 -20.24
N ALA A 129 4.22 13.83 -21.13
CA ALA A 129 4.25 14.34 -22.50
C ALA A 129 3.06 13.89 -23.36
N LYS A 130 2.42 12.76 -23.01
CA LYS A 130 1.21 12.25 -23.67
C LYS A 130 -0.08 12.84 -23.10
N GLN A 131 -0.01 13.54 -21.97
CA GLN A 131 -1.18 14.16 -21.37
C GLN A 131 -1.46 15.51 -22.03
N THR A 132 -2.73 15.77 -22.29
CA THR A 132 -3.21 17.01 -22.90
C THR A 132 -3.41 18.14 -21.88
N PHE A 133 -3.11 17.91 -20.59
CA PHE A 133 -3.31 18.86 -19.51
C PHE A 133 -1.99 19.23 -18.81
N LYS A 134 -1.89 20.47 -18.34
CA LYS A 134 -0.76 20.95 -17.54
C LYS A 134 -1.01 20.65 -16.06
N ARG A 135 0.02 20.22 -15.34
CA ARG A 135 -0.02 20.01 -13.88
C ARG A 135 0.71 21.14 -13.19
N TRP A 136 0.06 21.78 -12.22
CA TRP A 136 0.67 22.81 -11.38
C TRP A 136 0.89 22.26 -9.98
N LEU A 137 2.10 22.43 -9.44
CA LEU A 137 2.37 22.22 -8.02
C LEU A 137 2.39 23.59 -7.35
N ILE A 138 1.37 23.88 -6.55
CA ILE A 138 1.27 25.12 -5.78
C ILE A 138 1.56 24.78 -4.31
N PRO A 139 2.80 24.98 -3.82
CA PRO A 139 3.11 24.72 -2.43
C PRO A 139 2.40 25.72 -1.52
N ARG A 140 1.70 25.21 -0.49
CA ARG A 140 1.09 25.99 0.58
C ARG A 140 1.90 25.82 1.86
N PHE A 141 2.71 26.82 2.16
CA PHE A 141 3.46 26.85 3.41
C PHE A 141 2.55 27.27 4.56
N THR A 142 2.64 26.56 5.68
CA THR A 142 1.88 26.86 6.90
C THR A 142 2.82 27.42 7.96
N ALA A 143 2.29 28.25 8.86
CA ALA A 143 3.03 28.75 10.01
C ALA A 143 3.05 27.76 11.19
N TYR A 144 2.55 26.54 10.99
CA TYR A 144 2.48 25.51 12.02
C TYR A 144 3.86 25.25 12.61
N ARG A 145 3.91 25.22 13.93
CA ARG A 145 5.11 24.89 14.68
C ARG A 145 4.72 24.03 15.87
N ASP A 146 5.42 22.93 16.04
CA ASP A 146 5.32 22.17 17.28
C ASP A 146 6.05 22.94 18.39
N LEU A 147 5.31 23.28 19.44
CA LEU A 147 5.81 24.01 20.61
C LEU A 147 6.05 23.09 21.80
N SER A 148 5.95 21.76 21.63
CA SER A 148 6.24 20.82 22.71
C SER A 148 7.73 20.84 23.07
N ASP A 149 8.04 20.90 24.37
CA ASP A 149 9.41 20.87 24.89
C ASP A 149 10.09 19.49 24.69
N SER A 150 9.33 18.44 24.39
CA SER A 150 9.84 17.11 24.06
C SER A 150 9.87 16.87 22.56
N LEU A 151 10.78 15.99 22.12
CA LEU A 151 10.79 15.49 20.74
C LEU A 151 9.49 14.71 20.48
N SER A 152 8.58 15.33 19.75
CA SER A 152 7.34 14.70 19.32
C SER A 152 7.62 13.63 18.28
N THR A 153 6.95 12.49 18.44
CA THR A 153 6.96 11.45 17.40
C THR A 153 6.26 11.97 16.15
N TYR A 154 6.62 11.41 14.99
CA TYR A 154 5.94 11.74 13.72
C TYR A 154 4.41 11.63 13.81
N ALA A 155 3.91 10.60 14.50
CA ALA A 155 2.47 10.41 14.69
C ALA A 155 1.82 11.54 15.51
N GLN A 156 2.51 12.07 16.52
CA GLN A 156 2.04 13.20 17.31
C GLN A 156 2.04 14.49 16.50
N MET A 157 3.10 14.75 15.73
CA MET A 157 3.16 15.90 14.82
C MET A 157 2.02 15.88 13.80
N VAL A 158 1.77 14.72 13.17
CA VAL A 158 0.68 14.58 12.19
C VAL A 158 -0.69 14.85 12.83
N ARG A 159 -0.94 14.34 14.05
CA ARG A 159 -2.20 14.60 14.76
C ARG A 159 -2.37 16.07 15.10
N SER A 160 -1.33 16.72 15.62
CA SER A 160 -1.37 18.14 15.96
C SER A 160 -1.57 19.01 14.72
N LEU A 161 -0.86 18.71 13.62
CA LEU A 161 -1.03 19.39 12.33
C LEU A 161 -2.44 19.21 11.75
N ALA A 162 -3.07 18.05 11.96
CA ALA A 162 -4.44 17.80 11.51
C ALA A 162 -5.46 18.68 12.25
N THR A 163 -5.15 19.11 13.48
CA THR A 163 -5.99 19.98 14.30
C THR A 163 -5.63 21.47 14.19
N ASP A 164 -4.62 21.84 13.39
CA ASP A 164 -4.21 23.24 13.22
C ASP A 164 -5.25 24.03 12.42
N GLU A 165 -5.94 24.96 13.09
CA GLU A 165 -7.03 25.73 12.50
C GLU A 165 -6.56 26.63 11.34
N ALA A 166 -5.40 27.27 11.49
CA ALA A 166 -4.86 28.17 10.48
C ALA A 166 -4.55 27.42 9.16
N ARG A 167 -3.92 26.25 9.24
CA ARG A 167 -3.71 25.35 8.11
C ARG A 167 -5.02 24.85 7.53
N ASN A 168 -5.96 24.42 8.36
CA ASN A 168 -7.24 23.91 7.88
C ASN A 168 -8.05 24.98 7.17
N ALA A 169 -7.97 26.25 7.61
CA ALA A 169 -8.56 27.38 6.91
C ALA A 169 -7.97 27.57 5.50
N LEU A 170 -6.65 27.42 5.33
CA LEU A 170 -6.02 27.46 4.00
C LEU A 170 -6.53 26.34 3.08
N ILE A 171 -6.71 25.13 3.61
CA ILE A 171 -7.26 23.99 2.85
C ILE A 171 -8.69 24.29 2.41
N VAL A 172 -9.53 24.77 3.32
CA VAL A 172 -10.93 25.14 3.01
C VAL A 172 -10.98 26.23 1.95
N GLU A 173 -10.14 27.27 2.07
CA GLU A 173 -10.06 28.35 1.09
C GLU A 173 -9.65 27.83 -0.31
N ASP A 174 -8.66 26.93 -0.37
CA ASP A 174 -8.23 26.32 -1.63
C ASP A 174 -9.34 25.46 -2.26
N VAL A 175 -10.11 24.72 -1.46
CA VAL A 175 -11.29 23.97 -1.94
C VAL A 175 -12.36 24.92 -2.46
N CYS A 176 -12.66 26.01 -1.74
CA CYS A 176 -13.63 27.01 -2.18
C CYS A 176 -13.22 27.66 -3.51
N LYS A 177 -11.94 28.02 -3.68
CA LYS A 177 -11.40 28.55 -4.94
C LYS A 177 -11.53 27.55 -6.08
N ALA A 178 -11.12 26.30 -5.86
CA ALA A 178 -11.20 25.25 -6.88
C ALA A 178 -12.65 24.98 -7.33
N LEU A 179 -13.63 25.09 -6.43
CA LEU A 179 -15.06 24.96 -6.78
C LEU A 179 -15.59 26.17 -7.56
N ALA A 180 -15.05 27.37 -7.31
CA ALA A 180 -15.44 28.59 -8.02
C ALA A 180 -14.80 28.67 -9.42
N ASP A 181 -13.59 28.13 -9.59
CA ASP A 181 -12.82 28.15 -10.84
C ASP A 181 -13.21 27.05 -11.85
N GLY A 182 -14.26 26.26 -11.54
CA GLY A 182 -14.78 25.08 -12.27
C GLY A 182 -14.42 24.95 -13.75
#